data_AF-A0A8T0Y6C6-F1
#
_entry.id   AF-A0A8T0Y6C6-F1
#
_cell.length_a   1.000
_cell.length_b   1.000
_cell.length_c   1.000
_cell.angle_alpha   90.00
_cell.angle_beta   90.00
_cell.angle_gamma   90.00
#
_symmetry.space_group_name_H-M   'P 1'
#
loop_
_entity.id
_entity.type
_entity.pdbx_description
1 polymer ?
#
loop_
_entity_poly.entity_id
_entity_poly.type
_entity_poly.pdbx_seq_one_letter_code
_entity_poly.pdbx_strand_id
1 'polypeptide(L)' 'ETYGYDLVYLSVVERRGIHADNAGVSTNGVAHHFRSIYNGVLNTAAGIDHAGAMQIVEDGAVDLMALVGTSSRTRT' A
#
# COMPACT_ATOMS: atom_id res chain seq x y z
N GLU A 1 -6.15 -0.82 29.26
CA GLU A 1 -6.57 -0.01 28.10
C GLU A 1 -5.45 -0.04 27.08
N THR A 2 -5.72 -0.52 25.87
CA THR A 2 -4.74 -0.49 24.79
C THR A 2 -4.72 0.94 24.26
N TYR A 3 -3.66 1.69 24.58
CA TYR A 3 -3.43 3.01 24.00
C TYR A 3 -3.12 2.84 22.50
N GLY A 4 -4.17 2.66 21.70
CA GLY A 4 -4.06 2.71 20.25
C GLY A 4 -3.75 4.14 19.86
N TYR A 5 -2.63 4.35 19.17
CA TYR A 5 -2.36 5.64 18.55
C TYR A 5 -3.50 5.94 17.56
N ASP A 6 -4.24 7.03 17.77
CA ASP A 6 -5.28 7.52 16.86
C ASP A 6 -4.62 8.16 15.63
N LEU A 7 -3.92 7.32 14.86
CA LEU A 7 -3.15 7.72 13.70
C LEU A 7 -4.12 8.13 12.58
N VAL A 8 -3.78 9.22 11.88
CA VAL A 8 -4.54 9.67 10.70
C VAL A 8 -4.56 8.57 9.63
N TYR A 9 -3.44 7.85 9.43
CA TYR A 9 -3.35 6.65 8.61
C TYR A 9 -2.10 5.83 8.95
N LEU A 10 -2.12 4.56 8.55
CA LEU A 10 -0.94 3.71 8.43
C LEU A 10 -0.55 3.61 6.95
N SER A 11 0.71 3.87 6.60
CA SER A 11 1.21 3.69 5.24
C SER A 11 2.22 2.55 5.17
N VAL A 12 1.95 1.59 4.28
CA VAL A 12 2.83 0.44 4.01
C VAL A 12 3.27 0.46 2.56
N VAL A 13 4.43 -0.14 2.26
CA VAL A 13 4.96 -0.24 0.89
C VAL A 13 4.93 -1.70 0.49
N GLU A 14 4.30 -2.00 -0.65
CA GLU A 14 4.28 -3.36 -1.18
C GLU A 14 5.68 -3.78 -1.61
N ARG A 15 5.87 -5.10 -1.63
CA ARG A 15 7.14 -5.68 -2.02
C ARG A 15 7.47 -5.34 -3.48
N ARG A 16 8.66 -4.81 -3.70
CA ARG A 16 9.26 -4.51 -5.01
C ARG A 16 10.66 -5.11 -5.09
N GLY A 17 11.18 -5.42 -6.28
CA GLY A 17 12.38 -6.26 -6.52
C GLY A 17 13.69 -5.98 -5.74
N ILE A 18 13.77 -4.94 -4.91
CA ILE A 18 14.85 -4.66 -3.95
C ILE A 18 14.61 -5.22 -2.53
N HIS A 19 13.43 -5.76 -2.24
CA HIS A 19 13.11 -6.34 -0.93
C HIS A 19 13.69 -7.75 -0.85
N ALA A 20 14.48 -8.03 0.20
CA ALA A 20 15.13 -9.32 0.40
C ALA A 20 14.13 -10.50 0.35
N ASP A 21 14.52 -11.55 -0.38
CA ASP A 21 13.83 -12.85 -0.33
C ASP A 21 13.92 -13.40 1.10
N ASN A 22 12.80 -13.90 1.64
CA ASN A 22 12.57 -14.38 3.02
C ASN A 22 11.93 -13.40 4.03
N ALA A 23 11.50 -12.19 3.63
CA ALA A 23 10.51 -11.49 4.45
C ALA A 23 9.20 -12.29 4.35
N GLY A 24 8.63 -12.73 5.48
CA GLY A 24 7.36 -13.49 5.57
C GLY A 24 6.14 -12.66 5.15
N VAL A 25 6.17 -12.15 3.92
CA VAL A 25 5.12 -11.34 3.31
C VAL A 25 4.02 -12.29 2.87
N SER A 26 2.79 -11.97 3.26
CA SER A 26 1.60 -12.70 2.84
C SER A 26 1.58 -12.81 1.31
N THR A 27 1.15 -13.96 0.79
CA THR A 27 0.93 -14.14 -0.66
C THR A 27 -0.01 -13.10 -1.24
N ASN A 28 -0.86 -12.50 -0.41
CA ASN A 28 -1.85 -11.50 -0.79
C ASN A 28 -1.35 -10.05 -0.64
N GLY A 29 -0.05 -9.84 -0.35
CA GLY A 29 0.55 -8.51 -0.19
C GLY A 29 0.67 -8.03 1.27
N VAL A 30 1.47 -6.99 1.47
CA VAL A 30 1.75 -6.40 2.80
C VAL A 30 0.51 -5.70 3.34
N ALA A 31 -0.18 -4.91 2.52
CA ALA A 31 -1.38 -4.20 2.93
C ALA A 31 -2.49 -5.15 3.40
N HIS A 32 -2.70 -6.26 2.67
CA HIS A 32 -3.68 -7.27 3.07
C HIS A 32 -3.37 -7.89 4.44
N HIS A 33 -2.09 -8.07 4.79
CA HIS A 33 -1.72 -8.55 6.12
C HIS A 33 -2.10 -7.54 7.21
N PHE A 34 -1.81 -6.25 7.01
CA PHE A 34 -2.13 -5.21 7.99
C PHE A 34 -3.62 -4.89 8.07
N ARG A 35 -4.39 -5.12 7.01
CA ARG A 35 -5.82 -4.82 7.00
C ARG A 35 -6.60 -5.57 8.09
N SER A 36 -6.19 -6.78 8.47
CA SER A 36 -6.83 -7.55 9.53
C SER A 36 -6.48 -7.10 10.95
N ILE A 37 -5.44 -6.27 11.11
CA ILE A 37 -4.88 -5.87 12.41
C ILE A 37 -5.08 -4.36 12.66
N TYR A 38 -5.11 -3.55 11.59
CA TYR A 38 -5.26 -2.10 11.66
C TYR A 38 -6.64 -1.66 11.16
N ASN A 39 -7.44 -1.14 12.10
CA ASN A 39 -8.82 -0.71 11.85
C ASN A 39 -8.95 0.74 11.38
N GLY A 40 -7.85 1.51 11.34
CA GLY A 40 -7.84 2.88 10.83
C GLY A 40 -7.68 2.95 9.30
N VAL A 41 -7.34 4.14 8.81
CA VAL A 41 -7.12 4.40 7.37
C VAL A 41 -5.81 3.77 6.89
N LEU A 42 -5.89 2.81 5.98
CA LEU A 42 -4.73 2.12 5.42
C LEU A 42 -4.38 2.68 4.04
N ASN A 43 -3.14 3.12 3.88
CA ASN A 43 -2.55 3.55 2.61
C ASN A 43 -1.48 2.55 2.15
N THR A 44 -1.43 2.24 0.85
CA THR A 44 -0.34 1.43 0.28
C THR A 44 0.31 2.06 -0.95
N ALA A 45 1.52 1.60 -1.27
CA ALA A 45 2.23 1.97 -2.50
C ALA A 45 2.78 0.72 -3.18
N ALA A 46 2.31 0.42 -4.39
CA ALA A 46 2.66 -0.80 -5.13
C ALA A 46 3.42 -0.57 -6.44
N GLY A 47 3.54 0.68 -6.91
CA GLY A 47 4.16 0.97 -8.21
C GLY A 47 3.37 0.41 -9.40
N ILE A 48 2.05 0.35 -9.24
CA ILE A 48 1.09 -0.07 -10.26
C ILE A 48 0.48 1.14 -10.97
N ASP A 49 -0.23 0.89 -12.07
CA ASP A 49 -0.97 1.92 -12.77
C ASP A 49 -2.30 2.27 -12.10
N HIS A 50 -3.00 3.26 -12.66
CA HIS A 50 -4.28 3.73 -12.14
C HIS A 50 -5.35 2.63 -12.12
N ALA A 51 -5.40 1.76 -13.13
CA ALA A 51 -6.43 0.72 -13.21
C ALA A 51 -6.26 -0.33 -12.11
N GLY A 52 -5.02 -0.80 -11.89
CA GLY A 52 -4.71 -1.69 -10.78
C GLY A 52 -4.92 -1.03 -9.42
N ALA A 53 -4.60 0.26 -9.29
CA ALA A 53 -4.85 1.03 -8.07
C ALA A 53 -6.33 1.10 -7.72
N MET A 54 -7.19 1.38 -8.71
CA MET A 54 -8.64 1.43 -8.53
C MET A 54 -9.19 0.08 -8.05
N GLN A 55 -8.78 -1.02 -8.69
CA GLN A 55 -9.24 -2.35 -8.31
C GLN A 55 -8.93 -2.68 -6.85
N ILE A 56 -7.70 -2.42 -6.39
CA ILE A 56 -7.28 -2.73 -5.01
C ILE A 56 -8.07 -1.92 -3.96
N VAL A 57 -8.40 -0.66 -4.29
CA VAL A 57 -9.24 0.19 -3.41
C VAL A 57 -10.69 -0.31 -3.41
N GLU A 58 -11.24 -0.65 -4.57
CA GLU A 58 -12.61 -1.16 -4.71
C GLU A 58 -12.80 -2.52 -4.00
N ASP A 59 -11.77 -3.37 -4.01
CA ASP A 59 -11.74 -4.64 -3.28
C ASP A 59 -11.67 -4.44 -1.74
N GLY A 60 -11.51 -3.20 -1.27
CA GLY A 60 -11.46 -2.86 0.16
C GLY A 60 -10.17 -3.28 0.87
N ALA A 61 -9.13 -3.63 0.11
CA ALA A 61 -7.84 -4.04 0.66
C ALA A 61 -7.12 -2.86 1.34
N VAL A 62 -7.33 -1.64 0.85
CA VAL A 62 -6.81 -0.38 1.38
C VAL A 62 -7.82 0.75 1.19
N ASP A 63 -7.70 1.81 1.99
CA ASP A 63 -8.52 3.01 1.86
C ASP A 63 -7.88 4.02 0.89
N LEU A 64 -6.55 4.02 0.78
CA LEU A 64 -5.78 4.92 -0.07
C LEU A 64 -4.68 4.16 -0.84
N MET A 65 -4.39 4.62 -2.06
CA MET A 65 -3.28 4.12 -2.87
C MET A 65 -2.39 5.29 -3.33
N ALA A 66 -1.12 5.24 -2.97
CA ALA A 66 -0.12 6.20 -3.39
C ALA A 66 0.42 5.85 -4.79
N LEU A 67 0.14 6.74 -5.74
CA LEU A 67 0.66 6.69 -7.10
C LEU A 67 1.80 7.71 -7.27
N VAL A 68 2.95 7.26 -7.79
CA VAL A 68 4.02 8.17 -8.19
C VAL A 68 3.88 8.44 -9.68
N GLY A 69 3.62 9.70 -10.05
CA GLY A 69 3.60 10.12 -11.44
C GLY A 69 5.01 10.31 -11.96
N THR A 70 5.42 9.54 -12.97
CA THR A 70 6.60 9.88 -13.76
C THR A 70 6.19 10.84 -14.86
N SER A 71 6.35 12.14 -14.60
CA SER A 71 6.31 13.12 -15.68
C SER A 71 7.54 12.89 -16.56
N SER A 72 7.39 12.27 -17.73
CA SER A 72 8.43 12.30 -18.75
C SER A 72 8.51 13.73 -19.29
N ARG A 73 9.23 14.60 -18.58
CA ARG A 73 9.60 15.90 -19.14
C ARG A 73 10.69 15.65 -20.16
N THR A 74 10.31 15.37 -21.40
CA THR A 74 11.23 15.40 -22.54
C THR A 74 11.72 16.84 -22.66
N ARG A 75 12.94 17.11 -22.21
CA ARG A 75 13.63 18.37 -22.56
C ARG A 75 13.96 18.27 -24.05
N THR A 76 13.17 18.93 -24.88
CA THR A 76 13.60 19.38 -26.21
C THR A 76 14.71 20.41 -26.08
#